data_AF-A0A7S1E096-F1
#
_entry.id   AF-A0A7S1E096-F1
#
_cell.length_a   1.000
_cell.length_b   1.000
_cell.length_c   1.000
_cell.angle_alpha   90.00
_cell.angle_beta   90.00
_cell.angle_gamma   90.00
#
_symmetry.space_group_name_H-M   'P 1'
#
loop_
_entity.id
_entity.type
_entity.pdbx_description
1 polymer ?
#
loop_
_entity_poly.entity_id
_entity_poly.type
_entity_poly.pdbx_seq_one_letter_code
_entity_poly.pdbx_strand_id
1 'polypeptide(L)'
;AKHFLVESPHRLVIDIDGLELSPGLRELIGKVKADDPFITGVRVGQNTPTVVRIVLDLRQPVAPQIFTLAPVAAYKHRLVFDLYPTVQADPLLALVQERTKAPAALPPPAAASATQQAQAAASAVNGA
;
A
#
# COMPACT_ATOMS: atom_id res chain seq x y z
N ALA A 1 8.65 1.87 27.32
CA ALA A 1 7.46 1.68 26.47
C ALA A 1 7.31 0.20 26.15
N LYS A 2 6.10 -0.32 26.24
CA LYS A 2 5.74 -1.69 25.83
C LYS A 2 4.93 -1.62 24.55
N HIS A 3 5.01 -2.66 23.73
CA HIS A 3 4.25 -2.73 22.49
C HIS A 3 3.83 -4.16 22.21
N PHE A 4 2.73 -4.33 21.48
CA PHE A 4 2.24 -5.62 21.03
C PHE A 4 1.31 -5.46 19.83
N LEU A 5 1.24 -6.51 19.02
CA LEU A 5 0.30 -6.61 17.90
C LEU A 5 -1.00 -7.27 18.38
N VAL A 6 -2.12 -6.79 17.85
CA VAL A 6 -3.44 -7.41 18.02
C VAL A 6 -3.98 -7.73 16.64
N GLU A 7 -4.53 -8.92 16.47
CA GLU A 7 -5.17 -9.35 15.23
C GLU A 7 -6.70 -9.11 15.28
N SER A 8 -7.33 -9.08 14.11
CA SER A 8 -8.79 -8.99 13.96
C SER A 8 -9.46 -7.79 14.67
N PRO A 9 -9.26 -6.53 14.20
CA PRO A 9 -8.39 -6.11 13.10
C PRO A 9 -6.94 -5.90 13.53
N HIS A 10 -6.01 -5.89 12.55
CA HIS A 10 -4.59 -5.66 12.79
C HIS A 10 -4.35 -4.30 13.45
N ARG A 11 -3.70 -4.31 14.61
CA ARG A 11 -3.38 -3.11 15.38
C ARG A 11 -1.99 -3.22 16.00
N LEU A 12 -1.26 -2.11 16.02
CA LEU A 12 -0.06 -1.96 16.85
C LEU A 12 -0.44 -1.13 18.08
N VAL A 13 -0.39 -1.76 19.26
CA VAL A 13 -0.66 -1.10 20.54
C VAL A 13 0.67 -0.76 21.20
N ILE A 14 0.77 0.48 21.70
CA ILE A 14 1.98 1.04 22.30
C ILE A 14 1.59 1.69 23.62
N ASP A 15 2.16 1.19 24.71
CA ASP A 15 2.00 1.74 26.04
C ASP A 15 3.27 2.48 26.47
N ILE A 16 3.11 3.75 26.84
CA ILE A 16 4.20 4.62 27.28
C ILE A 16 3.99 4.99 28.75
N ASP A 17 4.87 4.48 29.61
CA ASP A 17 4.89 4.77 31.04
C ASP A 17 5.45 6.18 31.33
N GLY A 18 4.97 6.80 32.40
CA GLY A 18 5.39 8.13 32.84
C GLY A 18 4.89 9.26 31.94
N LEU A 19 3.82 9.03 31.17
CA LEU A 19 3.26 9.99 30.24
C LEU A 19 1.79 10.27 30.60
N GLU A 20 1.43 11.55 30.57
CA GLU A 20 0.05 12.02 30.67
C GLU A 20 -0.43 12.50 29.30
N LEU A 21 -1.71 12.28 29.03
CA LEU A 21 -2.32 12.65 27.76
C LEU A 21 -2.35 14.17 27.59
N SER A 22 -1.49 14.67 26.71
CA SER A 22 -1.40 16.10 26.37
C SER A 22 -2.14 16.44 25.05
N PRO A 23 -2.49 17.71 24.81
CA PRO A 23 -3.06 18.14 23.54
C PRO A 23 -2.19 17.78 22.32
N GLY A 24 -0.86 17.91 22.43
CA GLY A 24 0.06 17.56 21.34
C GLY A 24 0.06 16.07 20.97
N LEU A 25 -0.24 15.18 21.93
CA LEU A 25 -0.44 13.75 21.63
C LEU A 25 -1.78 13.49 20.93
N ARG A 26 -2.80 14.32 21.14
CA ARG A 26 -4.08 14.22 20.42
C ARG A 26 -3.95 14.68 18.97
N GLU A 27 -3.05 15.63 18.69
CA GLU A 27 -2.77 16.08 17.32
C GLU A 27 -2.17 14.98 16.44
N LEU A 28 -1.56 13.92 17.01
CA LEU A 28 -1.09 12.77 16.23
C LEU A 28 -2.22 12.12 15.41
N ILE A 29 -3.46 12.19 15.89
CA ILE A 29 -4.64 11.66 15.21
C ILE A 29 -4.81 12.30 13.82
N GLY A 30 -4.53 13.60 13.70
CA GLY A 30 -4.71 14.37 12.45
C GLY A 30 -3.54 14.29 11.48
N LYS A 31 -2.43 13.62 11.84
CA LYS A 31 -1.23 13.53 11.00
C LYS A 31 -1.22 12.33 10.06
N VAL A 32 -2.13 11.38 10.26
CA VAL A 32 -2.28 10.22 9.37
C VAL A 32 -2.93 10.69 8.07
N LYS A 33 -2.24 10.49 6.95
CA LYS A 33 -2.80 10.78 5.64
C LYS A 33 -3.68 9.63 5.18
N ALA A 34 -4.70 9.95 4.37
CA ALA A 34 -5.63 8.94 3.86
C ALA A 34 -4.94 7.89 2.96
N ASP A 35 -3.84 8.26 2.31
CA ASP A 35 -3.04 7.44 1.39
C ASP A 35 -1.89 6.67 2.07
N ASP A 36 -1.83 6.67 3.41
CA ASP A 36 -0.82 5.90 4.13
C ASP A 36 -0.97 4.37 3.87
N PRO A 37 0.10 3.66 3.46
CA PRO A 37 0.03 2.24 3.09
C PRO A 37 -0.11 1.28 4.28
N PHE A 38 0.18 1.74 5.50
CA PHE A 38 0.20 0.89 6.69
C PHE A 38 -0.90 1.26 7.69
N ILE A 39 -1.18 2.55 7.90
CA ILE A 39 -2.02 3.04 8.98
C ILE A 39 -3.37 3.51 8.41
N THR A 40 -4.47 3.00 8.96
CA THR A 40 -5.84 3.50 8.68
C THR A 40 -6.25 4.60 9.62
N GLY A 41 -5.75 4.57 10.86
CA GLY A 41 -6.08 5.55 11.88
C GLY A 41 -5.20 5.44 13.10
N VAL A 42 -5.20 6.48 13.91
CA VAL A 42 -4.48 6.53 15.18
C VAL A 42 -5.45 6.89 16.28
N ARG A 43 -5.37 6.16 17.39
CA ARG A 43 -6.12 6.45 18.62
C ARG A 43 -5.13 6.67 19.74
N VAL A 44 -5.40 7.66 20.56
CA VAL A 44 -4.59 7.95 21.74
C VAL A 44 -5.51 8.10 22.93
N GLY A 45 -5.18 7.44 24.03
CA GLY A 45 -5.97 7.50 25.25
C GLY A 45 -5.11 7.30 26.50
N GLN A 46 -5.62 7.77 27.62
CA GLN A 46 -5.03 7.45 28.93
C GLN A 46 -5.46 6.03 29.31
N ASN A 47 -4.52 5.11 29.47
CA ASN A 47 -4.78 3.72 29.84
C ASN A 47 -4.74 3.51 31.35
N THR A 48 -3.82 4.19 32.03
CA THR A 48 -3.76 4.33 33.50
C THR A 48 -3.31 5.76 33.83
N PRO A 49 -3.36 6.25 35.08
CA PRO A 49 -2.95 7.62 35.40
C PRO A 49 -1.55 8.00 34.90
N THR A 50 -0.63 7.04 34.78
CA THR A 50 0.75 7.27 34.34
C THR A 50 1.09 6.64 32.99
N VAL A 51 0.13 5.98 32.33
CA VAL A 51 0.36 5.29 31.05
C VAL A 51 -0.57 5.83 29.97
N VAL A 52 0.02 6.37 28.91
CA VAL A 52 -0.70 6.67 27.66
C VAL A 52 -0.60 5.47 26.73
N ARG A 53 -1.73 5.09 26.14
CA ARG A 53 -1.82 4.08 25.08
C ARG A 53 -2.07 4.74 23.73
N ILE A 54 -1.19 4.43 22.79
CA ILE A 54 -1.34 4.76 21.37
C ILE A 54 -1.72 3.46 20.66
N VAL A 55 -2.75 3.50 19.83
CA VAL A 55 -3.17 2.38 18.99
C VAL A 55 -3.13 2.84 17.54
N LEU A 56 -2.30 2.17 16.74
CA LEU A 56 -2.30 2.31 15.29
C LEU A 56 -3.22 1.24 14.71
N ASP A 57 -4.32 1.65 14.07
CA ASP A 57 -5.16 0.75 13.29
C ASP A 57 -4.44 0.49 11.95
N LEU A 58 -4.19 -0.77 11.59
CA LEU A 58 -3.34 -1.16 10.47
C LEU A 58 -4.14 -1.70 9.28
N ARG A 59 -3.67 -1.42 8.07
CA ARG A 59 -4.23 -1.94 6.80
C ARG A 59 -3.83 -3.38 6.52
N GLN A 60 -2.67 -3.79 7.02
CA GLN A 60 -2.04 -5.07 6.73
C GLN A 60 -1.19 -5.54 7.92
N PRO A 61 -0.82 -6.82 8.00
CA PRO A 61 0.08 -7.29 9.04
C PRO A 61 1.49 -6.73 8.84
N VAL A 62 2.08 -6.18 9.91
CA VAL A 62 3.41 -5.56 9.91
C VAL A 62 4.36 -6.24 10.90
N ALA A 63 5.65 -6.17 10.61
CA ALA A 63 6.74 -6.50 11.50
C ALA A 63 7.42 -5.18 11.95
N PRO A 64 7.00 -4.59 13.09
CA PRO A 64 7.49 -3.28 13.50
C PRO A 64 8.91 -3.37 14.07
N GLN A 65 9.75 -2.38 13.75
CA GLN A 65 11.04 -2.15 14.41
C GLN A 65 10.95 -0.94 15.33
N ILE A 66 11.47 -1.08 16.55
CA ILE A 66 11.27 -0.08 17.61
C ILE A 66 12.59 0.22 18.29
N PHE A 67 12.94 1.50 18.32
CA PHE A 67 14.18 1.97 18.91
C PHE A 67 14.04 3.40 19.43
N THR A 68 14.96 3.81 20.30
CA THR A 68 15.04 5.17 20.82
C THR A 68 16.24 5.89 20.22
N LEU A 69 16.07 7.19 19.96
CA LEU A 69 17.15 8.06 19.52
C LEU A 69 17.51 9.04 20.63
N ALA A 70 18.81 9.23 20.83
CA ALA A 70 19.32 10.26 21.72
C ALA A 70 18.95 11.67 21.21
N PRO A 71 18.90 12.68 22.10
CA PRO A 71 18.70 14.06 21.70
C PRO A 71 19.79 14.54 20.74
N VAL A 72 19.40 15.34 19.75
CA VAL A 72 20.32 15.97 18.80
C VAL A 72 19.80 17.36 18.41
N ALA A 73 20.63 18.38 18.57
CA ALA A 73 20.27 19.78 18.36
C ALA A 73 18.94 20.15 19.05
N ALA A 74 17.94 20.60 18.30
CA ALA A 74 16.62 20.97 18.81
C ALA A 74 15.72 19.77 19.15
N TYR A 75 16.04 18.57 18.64
CA TYR A 75 15.20 17.39 18.83
C TYR A 75 15.55 16.68 20.15
N LYS A 76 14.53 16.50 20.99
CA LYS A 76 14.63 15.77 22.26
C LYS A 76 14.68 14.25 22.02
N HIS A 77 14.48 13.47 23.08
CA HIS A 77 14.35 12.01 22.99
C HIS A 77 13.23 11.63 22.02
N ARG A 78 13.51 10.67 21.14
CA ARG A 78 12.53 10.15 20.19
C ARG A 78 12.38 8.65 20.37
N LEU A 79 11.14 8.19 20.37
CA LEU A 79 10.79 6.79 20.23
C LEU A 79 10.29 6.59 18.81
N VAL A 80 10.97 5.75 18.05
CA VAL A 80 10.72 5.53 16.62
C VAL A 80 10.10 4.15 16.42
N PHE A 81 9.11 4.10 15.54
CA PHE A 81 8.40 2.88 15.15
C PHE A 81 8.42 2.81 13.61
N ASP A 82 9.21 1.89 13.07
CA ASP A 82 9.27 1.66 11.64
C ASP A 82 8.38 0.45 11.29
N LEU A 83 7.45 0.65 10.35
CA LEU A 83 6.48 -0.38 9.97
C LEU A 83 6.89 -1.02 8.65
N TYR A 84 7.20 -2.31 8.70
CA TYR A 84 7.47 -3.12 7.50
C TYR A 84 6.35 -4.14 7.29
N PRO A 85 5.90 -4.40 6.05
CA PRO A 85 4.93 -5.46 5.82
C PRO A 85 5.57 -6.82 6.10
N THR A 86 4.78 -7.73 6.66
CA THR A 86 5.24 -9.12 6.89
C THR A 86 5.48 -9.88 5.58
N VAL A 87 4.74 -9.53 4.53
CA VAL A 87 4.90 -10.07 3.18
C VAL A 87 5.13 -8.89 2.23
N GLN A 88 6.29 -8.87 1.58
CA GLN A 88 6.61 -7.88 0.56
C GLN A 88 5.93 -8.28 -0.75
N ALA A 89 5.22 -7.34 -1.38
CA ALA A 89 4.68 -7.55 -2.71
C ALA A 89 5.81 -7.52 -3.75
N ASP A 90 5.89 -8.53 -4.63
CA ASP A 90 6.85 -8.55 -5.74
C ASP A 90 6.30 -7.74 -6.93
N PRO A 91 6.90 -6.59 -7.27
CA PRO A 91 6.42 -5.75 -8.35
C PRO A 91 6.57 -6.41 -9.74
N LEU A 92 7.56 -7.28 -9.95
CA LEU A 92 7.71 -7.98 -11.23
C LEU A 92 6.60 -9.01 -11.42
N LEU A 93 6.27 -9.74 -10.35
CA LEU A 93 5.18 -10.70 -10.38
C LEU A 93 3.84 -10.02 -10.71
N ALA A 94 3.60 -8.81 -10.16
CA ALA A 94 2.41 -8.02 -10.48
C ALA A 94 2.34 -7.66 -11.97
N LEU A 95 3.45 -7.21 -12.57
CA LEU A 95 3.51 -6.89 -14.01
C LEU A 95 3.29 -8.11 -14.90
N VAL A 96 3.80 -9.28 -14.50
CA VAL A 96 3.57 -10.55 -15.21
C VAL A 96 2.09 -10.92 -15.16
N GLN A 97 1.44 -10.81 -14.00
CA GLN A 97 0.01 -11.09 -13.84
C GLN A 97 -0.87 -10.14 -14.66
N GLU A 98 -0.51 -8.86 -14.74
CA GLU A 98 -1.23 -7.91 -15.60
C GLU A 98 -1.10 -8.27 -17.09
N ARG A 99 0.09 -8.67 -17.55
CA ARG A 99 0.32 -9.09 -18.94
C ARG A 99 -0.39 -10.38 -19.30
N THR A 100 -0.43 -11.37 -18.40
CA THR A 100 -1.12 -12.64 -18.67
C THR A 100 -2.65 -12.54 -18.56
N LYS A 101 -3.17 -11.55 -17.82
CA LYS A 101 -4.60 -11.26 -17.72
C LYS A 101 -5.13 -10.42 -18.89
N ALA A 102 -4.27 -9.65 -19.56
CA ALA A 102 -4.64 -8.97 -20.80
C ALA A 102 -4.88 -10.02 -21.91
N PRO A 103 -6.09 -10.08 -22.51
CA PRO A 103 -6.28 -10.94 -23.68
C PRO A 103 -5.32 -10.47 -24.77
N ALA A 104 -4.65 -11.42 -25.41
CA ALA A 104 -3.86 -11.15 -26.61
C ALA A 104 -4.80 -10.66 -27.72
N ALA A 105 -5.08 -9.36 -27.75
CA ALA A 105 -5.56 -8.69 -28.94
C ALA A 105 -4.37 -8.58 -29.90
N LEU A 106 -3.96 -9.72 -30.46
CA LEU A 106 -3.24 -9.73 -31.72
C LEU A 106 -4.21 -9.11 -32.74
N PRO A 107 -3.87 -7.97 -33.38
CA PRO A 107 -4.62 -7.56 -34.54
C PRO A 107 -4.59 -8.73 -35.54
N PRO A 108 -5.72 -9.09 -36.18
CA PRO A 108 -5.69 -10.13 -37.21
C PRO A 108 -4.67 -9.71 -38.28
N PRO A 109 -3.87 -10.64 -38.82
CA PRO A 109 -2.99 -10.29 -39.93
C PRO A 109 -3.85 -9.73 -41.06
N ALA A 110 -3.53 -8.51 -41.50
CA ALA A 110 -4.08 -7.90 -42.69
C ALA A 110 -3.60 -8.69 -43.92
N ALA A 111 -4.24 -9.83 -44.17
CA ALA A 111 -3.95 -10.71 -45.29
C ALA A 111 -5.25 -11.28 -45.87
N ALA A 112 -6.20 -10.41 -46.19
CA ALA A 112 -7.38 -10.78 -46.98
C ALA A 112 -7.94 -9.56 -47.74
N SER A 113 -7.11 -8.89 -48.53
CA SER A 113 -7.60 -7.91 -49.51
C SER A 113 -6.90 -7.97 -50.87
N ALA A 114 -5.98 -8.92 -51.09
CA ALA A 114 -5.29 -9.06 -52.37
C ALA A 114 -6.03 -9.95 -53.40
N THR A 115 -7.03 -10.75 -52.98
CA THR A 115 -7.65 -11.74 -53.88
C THR A 115 -8.84 -11.19 -54.68
N GLN A 116 -9.43 -10.05 -54.30
CA GLN A 116 -10.58 -9.47 -55.02
C GLN A 116 -10.18 -8.58 -56.22
N GLN A 117 -8.95 -8.05 -56.29
CA GLN A 117 -8.49 -7.31 -57.46
C GLN A 117 -8.08 -8.20 -58.64
N ALA A 118 -7.82 -9.49 -58.42
CA ALA A 118 -7.46 -10.42 -59.50
C ALA A 118 -8.68 -11.01 -60.25
N GLN A 119 -9.87 -11.06 -59.62
CA GLN A 119 -11.08 -11.63 -60.24
C GLN A 119 -11.90 -10.63 -61.07
N ALA A 120 -11.72 -9.32 -60.88
CA ALA A 120 -12.42 -8.31 -61.67
C ALA A 120 -11.81 -8.14 -63.09
N ALA A 121 -10.54 -8.48 -63.30
CA ALA A 121 -9.89 -8.38 -64.60
C ALA A 121 -10.20 -9.57 -65.54
N ALA A 122 -10.67 -10.71 -65.00
CA ALA A 122 -10.91 -11.92 -65.79
C ALA A 122 -12.31 -12.01 -66.42
N SER A 123 -13.27 -11.17 -66.01
CA SER A 123 -14.64 -11.16 -66.56
C SER A 123 -14.83 -10.20 -67.75
N ALA A 124 -13.79 -9.48 -68.18
CA ALA A 124 -13.84 -8.58 -69.34
C ALA A 124 -13.48 -9.26 -70.68
N VAL A 125 -13.28 -10.59 -70.70
CA VAL A 125 -12.81 -11.36 -71.87
C VAL A 125 -13.77 -12.50 -72.26
N ASN A 126 -15.07 -12.42 -71.92
CA ASN A 126 -16.07 -13.30 -72.56
C ASN A 126 -17.46 -12.66 -72.52
N GLY A 127 -17.87 -12.08 -73.65
CA GLY A 127 -19.21 -11.54 -73.83
C GLY A 127 -19.28 -10.57 -75.00
N ALA A 128 -18.89 -11.04 -76.18
CA ALA A 128 -19.30 -10.48 -77.46
C ALA A 128 -20.64 -11.12 -77.87
#